data_AF-A0A2G4K652-F1
#
_entry.id   AF-A0A2G4K652-F1
#
_cell.length_a   1.000
_cell.length_b   1.000
_cell.length_c   1.000
_cell.angle_alpha   90.00
_cell.angle_beta   90.00
_cell.angle_gamma   90.00
#
_symmetry.space_group_name_H-M   'P 1'
#
loop_
_entity.id
_entity.type
_entity.pdbx_description
1 polymer ?
#
loop_
_entity_poly.entity_id
_entity_poly.type
_entity_poly.pdbx_seq_one_letter_code
_entity_poly.pdbx_strand_id
1 'polypeptide(L)'
;MDWKTLFLSPEGRIGRQAFWIGWLVLLGVNMAVGWIPVIGNIIFLATLYSSVCIHSKRLHDMGQTGWWQVLPWVLGPVLIMGSALSIGVLPAIAALTSGEPEVAALTALGGFFISCFIAFAVWLAFTLWVGCSLGQPRENKYGAPPPNTAAVAL
;
A
#
# COMPACT_ATOMS: atom_id res chain seq x y z
N MET A 1 -16.13 6.09 -17.03
CA MET A 1 -14.87 5.97 -16.25
C MET A 1 -13.78 5.56 -17.22
N ASP A 2 -12.78 6.40 -17.43
CA ASP A 2 -11.65 6.07 -18.29
C ASP A 2 -10.60 5.29 -17.47
N TRP A 3 -10.41 4.02 -17.83
CA TRP A 3 -9.54 3.10 -17.10
C TRP A 3 -8.06 3.42 -17.28
N LYS A 4 -7.68 4.04 -18.41
CA LYS A 4 -6.29 4.41 -18.66
C LYS A 4 -5.87 5.52 -17.70
N THR A 5 -6.65 6.60 -17.64
CA THR A 5 -6.39 7.67 -16.66
C THR A 5 -6.56 7.19 -15.23
N LEU A 6 -7.44 6.23 -14.94
CA LEU A 6 -7.57 5.66 -13.59
C LEU A 6 -6.30 4.93 -13.11
N PHE A 7 -5.72 4.06 -13.93
CA PHE A 7 -4.60 3.22 -13.48
C PHE A 7 -3.23 3.79 -13.84
N LEU A 8 -3.13 4.63 -14.86
CA LEU A 8 -1.83 5.04 -15.40
C LEU A 8 -1.48 6.51 -15.18
N SER A 9 -2.41 7.31 -14.66
CA SER A 9 -2.16 8.73 -14.32
C SER A 9 -2.41 9.00 -12.83
N PRO A 10 -1.49 9.67 -12.12
CA PRO A 10 -1.72 10.11 -10.75
C PRO A 10 -2.52 11.41 -10.64
N GLU A 11 -2.83 12.05 -11.78
CA GLU A 11 -3.41 13.39 -11.80
C GLU A 11 -4.93 13.40 -11.64
N GLY A 12 -5.43 14.49 -11.05
CA GLY A 12 -6.84 14.70 -10.81
C GLY A 12 -7.35 14.04 -9.52
N ARG A 13 -8.66 13.80 -9.48
CA ARG A 13 -9.39 13.40 -8.28
C ARG A 13 -10.34 12.25 -8.59
N ILE A 14 -10.47 11.31 -7.64
CA ILE A 14 -11.45 10.23 -7.73
C ILE A 14 -12.28 10.10 -6.46
N GLY A 15 -13.57 9.80 -6.65
CA GLY A 15 -14.49 9.48 -5.56
C GLY A 15 -14.25 8.08 -4.97
N ARG A 16 -14.92 7.80 -3.85
CA ARG A 16 -14.78 6.53 -3.10
C ARG A 16 -15.12 5.30 -3.94
N GLN A 17 -16.19 5.36 -4.72
CA GLN A 17 -16.63 4.23 -5.55
C GLN A 17 -15.56 3.84 -6.57
N ALA A 18 -15.01 4.81 -7.30
CA ALA A 18 -13.95 4.57 -8.28
C ALA A 18 -12.66 4.05 -7.63
N PHE A 19 -12.33 4.56 -6.42
CA PHE A 19 -11.21 4.05 -5.64
C PHE A 19 -11.38 2.57 -5.28
N TRP A 20 -12.50 2.18 -4.69
CA TRP A 20 -12.74 0.79 -4.28
C TRP A 20 -12.85 -0.17 -5.46
N ILE A 21 -13.47 0.25 -6.57
CA ILE A 21 -13.48 -0.54 -7.82
C ILE A 21 -12.05 -0.74 -8.31
N GLY A 22 -11.25 0.33 -8.41
CA GLY A 22 -9.86 0.23 -8.83
C GLY A 22 -9.03 -0.67 -7.91
N TRP A 23 -9.19 -0.51 -6.60
CA TRP A 23 -8.50 -1.31 -5.60
C TRP A 23 -8.87 -2.81 -5.69
N LEU A 24 -10.15 -3.15 -5.85
CA LEU A 24 -10.61 -4.53 -6.01
C LEU A 24 -10.12 -5.17 -7.31
N VAL A 25 -10.06 -4.40 -8.40
CA VAL A 25 -9.45 -4.87 -9.67
C VAL A 25 -7.99 -5.21 -9.46
N LEU A 26 -7.21 -4.33 -8.81
CA LEU A 26 -5.80 -4.58 -8.54
C LEU A 26 -5.60 -5.78 -7.59
N LEU A 27 -6.47 -5.94 -6.58
CA LEU A 27 -6.46 -7.12 -5.72
C LEU A 27 -6.70 -8.40 -6.54
N GLY A 28 -7.75 -8.42 -7.36
CA GLY A 28 -8.10 -9.57 -8.19
C GLY A 28 -6.99 -9.95 -9.17
N VAL A 29 -6.34 -8.97 -9.80
CA VAL A 29 -5.18 -9.21 -10.69
C VAL A 29 -4.03 -9.84 -9.91
N ASN A 30 -3.64 -9.26 -8.77
CA ASN A 30 -2.54 -9.80 -7.96
C ASN A 30 -2.85 -11.20 -7.43
N MET A 31 -4.10 -11.49 -7.05
CA MET A 31 -4.52 -12.83 -6.67
C MET A 31 -4.41 -13.79 -7.85
N ALA A 32 -4.89 -13.43 -9.04
CA ALA A 32 -4.95 -14.33 -10.20
C ALA A 32 -3.58 -14.67 -10.82
N VAL A 33 -2.60 -13.77 -10.73
CA VAL A 33 -1.29 -13.94 -11.41
C VAL A 33 -0.10 -13.97 -10.45
N GLY A 34 -0.27 -13.63 -9.17
CA GLY A 34 0.82 -13.49 -8.22
C GLY A 34 1.60 -14.79 -7.93
N TRP A 35 0.97 -15.93 -8.17
CA TRP A 35 1.60 -17.26 -8.04
C TRP A 35 2.40 -17.70 -9.27
N ILE A 36 2.36 -16.96 -10.38
CA ILE A 36 3.15 -17.29 -11.58
C ILE A 36 4.56 -16.71 -11.40
N PRO A 37 5.63 -17.55 -11.34
CA PRO A 37 6.99 -17.05 -11.18
C PRO A 37 7.38 -16.11 -12.32
N VAL A 38 8.18 -15.09 -12.02
CA VAL A 38 8.64 -14.03 -12.96
C VAL A 38 7.52 -13.13 -13.49
N ILE A 39 6.50 -13.69 -14.14
CA ILE A 39 5.36 -12.93 -14.68
C ILE A 39 4.60 -12.21 -13.57
N GLY A 40 4.31 -12.90 -12.46
CA GLY A 40 3.67 -12.30 -11.29
C GLY A 40 4.46 -11.12 -10.73
N ASN A 41 5.79 -11.20 -10.72
CA ASN A 41 6.65 -10.11 -10.25
C ASN A 41 6.60 -8.89 -11.18
N ILE A 42 6.58 -9.10 -12.50
CA ILE A 42 6.47 -8.00 -13.48
C ILE A 42 5.10 -7.34 -13.35
N ILE A 43 4.02 -8.13 -13.26
CA ILE A 43 2.67 -7.61 -13.10
C ILE A 43 2.53 -6.88 -11.76
N PHE A 44 3.18 -7.37 -10.69
CA PHE A 44 3.21 -6.69 -9.40
C PHE A 44 3.75 -5.26 -9.51
N LEU A 45 4.80 -5.01 -10.31
CA LEU A 45 5.30 -3.64 -10.51
C LEU A 45 4.27 -2.75 -11.22
N ALA A 46 3.55 -3.29 -12.21
CA ALA A 46 2.50 -2.55 -12.90
C ALA A 46 1.29 -2.27 -11.99
N THR A 47 0.88 -3.24 -11.17
CA THR A 47 -0.22 -3.07 -10.22
C THR A 47 0.19 -2.19 -9.03
N LEU A 48 1.46 -2.19 -8.64
CA LEU A 48 2.05 -1.29 -7.65
C LEU A 48 1.93 0.17 -8.13
N TYR A 49 2.40 0.48 -9.33
CA TYR A 49 2.25 1.81 -9.92
C TYR A 49 0.78 2.22 -10.03
N SER A 50 -0.08 1.30 -10.46
CA SER A 50 -1.52 1.53 -10.56
C SER A 50 -2.16 1.81 -9.20
N SER A 51 -1.71 1.10 -8.15
CA SER A 51 -2.14 1.32 -6.77
C SER A 51 -1.74 2.70 -6.28
N VAL A 52 -0.52 3.14 -6.61
CA VAL A 52 -0.04 4.50 -6.30
C VAL A 52 -0.89 5.56 -6.97
N CYS A 53 -1.26 5.36 -8.24
CA CYS A 53 -2.11 6.29 -8.99
C CYS A 53 -3.50 6.46 -8.37
N ILE A 54 -4.18 5.36 -8.00
CA ILE A 54 -5.52 5.46 -7.41
C ILE A 54 -5.49 6.05 -6.00
N HIS A 55 -4.48 5.74 -5.19
CA HIS A 55 -4.33 6.33 -3.86
C HIS A 55 -3.98 7.82 -3.94
N SER A 56 -3.11 8.25 -4.87
CA SER A 56 -2.77 9.66 -5.08
C SER A 56 -4.02 10.47 -5.39
N LYS A 57 -4.83 10.03 -6.36
CA LYS A 57 -6.08 10.74 -6.72
C LYS A 57 -7.12 10.75 -5.61
N ARG A 58 -7.16 9.71 -4.78
CA ARG A 58 -8.05 9.66 -3.63
C ARG A 58 -7.58 10.60 -2.51
N LEU A 59 -6.27 10.68 -2.27
CA LEU A 59 -5.66 11.67 -1.37
C LEU A 59 -5.87 13.10 -1.88
N HIS A 60 -5.73 13.33 -3.18
CA HIS A 60 -6.00 14.62 -3.82
C HIS A 60 -7.46 15.04 -3.63
N ASP A 61 -8.40 14.09 -3.69
CA ASP A 61 -9.80 14.38 -3.41
C ASP A 61 -10.03 14.82 -1.95
N MET A 62 -9.21 14.33 -1.02
CA MET A 62 -9.20 14.76 0.39
C MET A 62 -8.40 16.07 0.62
N GLY A 63 -7.82 16.65 -0.44
CA GLY A 63 -6.93 17.81 -0.35
C GLY A 63 -5.53 17.51 0.18
N GLN A 64 -5.19 16.23 0.33
CA GLN A 64 -3.89 15.76 0.81
C GLN A 64 -2.90 15.60 -0.35
N THR A 65 -1.61 15.43 -0.04
CA THR A 65 -0.59 15.12 -1.03
C THR A 65 -0.47 13.60 -1.22
N GLY A 66 -0.06 13.16 -2.41
CA GLY A 66 0.23 11.74 -2.67
C GLY A 66 1.36 11.16 -1.80
N TRP A 67 2.21 12.01 -1.22
CA TRP A 67 3.37 11.62 -0.41
C TRP A 67 3.02 10.86 0.87
N TRP A 68 1.78 10.95 1.37
CA TRP A 68 1.31 10.14 2.49
C TRP A 68 1.45 8.63 2.26
N GLN A 69 1.51 8.21 0.99
CA GLN A 69 1.75 6.83 0.58
C GLN A 69 3.14 6.29 0.94
N VAL A 70 4.11 7.16 1.24
CA VAL A 70 5.44 6.73 1.74
C VAL A 70 5.30 5.92 3.04
N LEU A 71 4.28 6.23 3.86
CA LEU A 71 4.02 5.52 5.11
C LEU A 71 3.85 4.01 4.88
N PRO A 72 2.86 3.51 4.11
CA PRO A 72 2.75 2.08 3.84
C PRO A 72 3.82 1.54 2.88
N TRP A 73 4.21 2.30 1.85
CA TRP A 73 5.06 1.76 0.77
C TRP A 73 6.56 1.77 1.08
N VAL A 74 7.01 2.55 2.06
CA VAL A 74 8.42 2.57 2.46
C VAL A 74 8.60 2.01 3.86
N LEU A 75 7.84 2.48 4.86
CA LEU A 75 8.06 2.04 6.24
C LEU A 75 7.75 0.55 6.43
N GLY A 76 6.68 0.05 5.81
CA GLY A 76 6.32 -1.38 5.87
C GLY A 76 7.43 -2.29 5.35
N PRO A 77 7.87 -2.14 4.09
CA PRO A 77 8.98 -2.92 3.54
C PRO A 77 10.29 -2.77 4.31
N VAL A 78 10.65 -1.56 4.77
CA VAL A 78 11.87 -1.35 5.57
C VAL A 78 11.82 -2.11 6.89
N LEU A 79 10.67 -2.08 7.59
CA LEU A 79 10.48 -2.80 8.85
C LEU A 79 10.56 -4.33 8.65
N ILE A 80 9.93 -4.84 7.59
CA ILE A 80 9.98 -6.27 7.25
C ILE A 80 11.39 -6.70 6.83
N MET A 81 12.08 -5.94 5.97
CA MET A 81 13.43 -6.28 5.53
C MET A 81 14.45 -6.22 6.68
N GLY A 82 14.37 -5.20 7.54
CA GLY A 82 15.27 -5.06 8.68
C GLY A 82 15.09 -6.18 9.71
N SER A 83 13.85 -6.57 9.98
CA SER A 83 13.56 -7.70 10.86
C SER A 83 13.89 -9.06 10.22
N ALA A 84 13.69 -9.22 8.91
CA ALA A 84 14.11 -10.42 8.18
C ALA A 84 15.64 -10.59 8.19
N LEU A 85 16.39 -9.50 7.98
CA LEU A 85 17.85 -9.52 8.07
C LEU A 85 18.32 -9.93 9.48
N SER A 86 17.62 -9.48 10.51
CA SER A 86 17.91 -9.84 11.90
C SER A 86 17.84 -11.36 12.16
N ILE A 87 17.06 -12.12 11.39
CA ILE A 87 16.97 -13.59 11.50
C ILE A 87 18.33 -14.25 11.25
N GLY A 88 19.15 -13.71 10.35
CA GLY A 88 20.51 -14.21 10.11
C GLY A 88 21.56 -13.53 10.99
N VAL A 89 21.43 -12.21 11.21
CA VAL A 89 22.47 -11.41 11.87
C VAL A 89 22.57 -11.68 13.37
N LEU A 90 21.44 -11.70 14.10
CA LEU A 90 21.45 -11.90 15.55
C LEU A 90 22.07 -13.25 15.98
N PRO A 91 21.66 -14.40 15.44
CA PRO A 91 22.28 -15.67 15.81
C PRO A 91 23.76 -15.76 15.38
N ALA A 92 24.14 -15.15 14.26
CA ALA A 92 25.55 -15.10 13.84
C ALA A 92 26.41 -14.31 14.83
N ILE A 93 25.93 -13.14 15.29
CA ILE A 93 26.61 -12.36 16.33
C ILE A 93 26.69 -13.16 17.63
N ALA A 94 25.58 -13.77 18.07
CA ALA A 94 25.56 -14.56 19.29
C ALA A 94 26.59 -15.71 19.25
N ALA A 95 26.71 -16.41 18.13
CA ALA A 95 27.72 -17.46 17.95
C ALA A 95 29.17 -16.92 18.05
N LEU A 96 29.42 -15.70 17.55
CA LEU A 96 30.74 -15.05 17.59
C LEU A 96 31.10 -14.47 18.97
N THR A 97 30.09 -14.13 19.78
CA THR A 97 30.26 -13.47 21.10
C THR A 97 29.96 -14.39 22.28
N SER A 98 30.04 -15.72 22.09
CA SER A 98 29.77 -16.71 23.14
C SER A 98 28.35 -16.64 23.75
N GLY A 99 27.37 -16.14 22.98
CA GLY A 99 25.96 -16.12 23.34
C GLY A 99 25.21 -17.37 22.89
N GLU A 100 23.88 -17.36 23.04
CA GLU A 100 22.99 -18.48 22.66
C GLU A 100 22.33 -18.21 21.29
N PRO A 101 22.84 -18.79 20.19
CA PRO A 101 22.34 -18.50 18.85
C PRO A 101 20.89 -18.94 18.65
N GLU A 102 20.45 -20.03 19.30
CA GLU A 102 19.08 -20.53 19.20
C GLU A 102 18.05 -19.55 19.78
N VAL A 103 18.35 -18.96 20.94
CA VAL A 103 17.50 -17.95 21.58
C VAL A 103 17.49 -16.65 20.76
N ALA A 104 18.65 -16.25 20.23
CA ALA A 104 18.76 -15.09 19.35
C ALA A 104 17.95 -15.27 18.05
N ALA A 105 17.98 -16.45 17.45
CA ALA A 105 17.17 -16.77 16.26
C ALA A 105 15.67 -16.72 16.57
N LEU A 106 15.23 -17.31 17.68
CA LEU A 106 13.83 -17.27 18.10
C LEU A 106 13.33 -15.84 18.36
N THR A 107 14.18 -15.02 19.00
CA THR A 107 13.89 -13.59 19.24
C THR A 107 13.75 -12.82 17.94
N ALA A 108 14.66 -13.05 16.98
CA ALA A 108 14.60 -12.40 15.67
C ALA A 108 13.36 -12.81 14.88
N LEU A 109 12.97 -14.10 14.92
CA LEU A 109 11.73 -14.57 14.32
C LEU A 109 10.49 -13.91 14.94
N GLY A 110 10.44 -13.79 16.27
CA GLY A 110 9.39 -13.05 16.96
C GLY A 110 9.30 -11.59 16.48
N GLY A 111 10.44 -10.91 16.39
CA GLY A 111 10.53 -9.55 15.86
C GLY A 111 10.06 -9.42 14.41
N PHE A 112 10.35 -10.41 13.56
CA PHE A 112 9.87 -10.47 12.18
C PHE A 112 8.35 -10.57 12.08
N PHE A 113 7.71 -11.46 12.84
CA PHE A 113 6.25 -11.59 12.81
C PHE A 113 5.54 -10.33 13.35
N ILE A 114 6.07 -9.72 14.41
CA ILE A 114 5.58 -8.43 14.93
C ILE A 114 5.70 -7.35 13.85
N SER A 115 6.83 -7.29 13.15
CA SER A 115 7.07 -6.36 12.05
C SER A 115 6.09 -6.54 10.90
N CYS A 116 5.83 -7.78 10.48
CA CYS A 116 4.82 -8.11 9.47
C CYS A 116 3.42 -7.67 9.91
N PHE A 117 3.04 -7.92 11.16
CA PHE A 117 1.74 -7.49 11.69
C PHE A 117 1.58 -5.97 11.69
N ILE A 118 2.59 -5.23 12.16
CA ILE A 118 2.58 -3.76 12.18
C ILE A 118 2.51 -3.21 10.75
N ALA A 119 3.33 -3.72 9.84
CA ALA A 119 3.34 -3.27 8.44
C ALA A 119 1.98 -3.50 7.78
N PHE A 120 1.36 -4.67 7.99
CA PHE A 120 0.03 -4.97 7.48
C PHE A 120 -1.05 -4.07 8.11
N ALA A 121 -1.01 -3.87 9.43
CA ALA A 121 -1.95 -3.01 10.13
C ALA A 121 -1.88 -1.55 9.64
N VAL A 122 -0.68 -1.02 9.44
CA VAL A 122 -0.47 0.34 8.89
C VAL A 122 -0.99 0.43 7.46
N TRP A 123 -0.67 -0.54 6.61
CA TRP A 123 -1.18 -0.57 5.23
C TRP A 123 -2.71 -0.63 5.16
N LEU A 124 -3.32 -1.48 5.98
CA LEU A 124 -4.77 -1.65 6.04
C LEU A 124 -5.44 -0.39 6.57
N ALA A 125 -4.96 0.16 7.69
CA ALA A 125 -5.47 1.38 8.28
C ALA A 125 -5.38 2.56 7.30
N PHE A 126 -4.26 2.68 6.60
CA PHE A 126 -4.06 3.70 5.57
C PHE A 126 -5.06 3.56 4.41
N THR A 127 -5.19 2.34 3.87
CA THR A 127 -6.11 2.04 2.76
C THR A 127 -7.55 2.34 3.16
N LEU A 128 -7.97 1.94 4.36
CA LEU A 128 -9.30 2.20 4.89
C LEU A 128 -9.53 3.70 5.13
N TRP A 129 -8.56 4.41 5.71
CA TRP A 129 -8.65 5.86 5.89
C TRP A 129 -8.84 6.57 4.56
N VAL A 130 -8.02 6.25 3.55
CA VAL A 130 -8.09 6.84 2.21
C VAL A 130 -9.42 6.50 1.51
N GLY A 131 -9.85 5.25 1.57
CA GLY A 131 -11.08 4.78 0.91
C GLY A 131 -12.38 5.22 1.57
N CYS A 132 -12.39 5.44 2.89
CA CYS A 132 -13.59 5.76 3.66
C CYS A 132 -13.71 7.24 4.06
N SER A 133 -12.65 8.05 3.96
CA SER A 133 -12.72 9.48 4.27
C SER A 133 -13.54 10.27 3.24
N LEU A 134 -14.16 11.39 3.63
CA LEU A 134 -14.92 12.26 2.70
C LEU A 134 -13.96 13.06 1.81
N GLY A 135 -14.39 13.31 0.57
CA GLY A 135 -13.73 14.24 -0.34
C GLY A 135 -14.08 15.70 -0.08
N GLN A 136 -13.32 16.62 -0.64
CA GLN A 136 -13.63 18.04 -0.63
C GLN A 136 -14.75 18.33 -1.64
N PRO A 137 -15.86 19.00 -1.25
CA PRO A 137 -17.00 19.22 -2.16
C PRO A 137 -16.73 20.30 -3.21
N ARG A 138 -15.73 21.16 -2.99
CA ARG A 138 -15.36 22.25 -3.89
C ARG A 138 -14.12 21.86 -4.70
N GLU A 139 -13.85 22.67 -5.71
CA GLU A 139 -12.57 22.63 -6.43
C GLU A 139 -11.41 22.88 -5.46
N ASN A 140 -10.31 22.16 -5.68
CA ASN A 140 -9.07 22.34 -4.95
C ASN A 140 -7.90 22.39 -5.94
N LYS A 141 -6.66 22.50 -5.46
CA LYS A 141 -5.46 22.58 -6.31
C LYS A 141 -5.25 21.39 -7.26
N TYR A 142 -5.97 20.28 -7.07
CA TYR A 142 -5.93 19.09 -7.91
C TYR A 142 -7.11 18.99 -8.88
N GLY A 143 -7.93 20.04 -8.97
CA GLY A 143 -9.02 20.19 -9.93
C GLY A 143 -10.42 20.04 -9.34
N ALA A 144 -11.39 19.98 -10.24
CA ALA A 144 -12.81 19.88 -9.94
C ALA A 144 -13.16 18.61 -9.14
N PRO A 145 -14.20 18.66 -8.29
CA PRO A 145 -14.67 17.48 -7.57
C PRO A 145 -15.08 16.36 -8.52
N PRO A 146 -14.87 15.09 -8.13
CA PRO A 146 -15.31 13.96 -8.93
C PRO A 146 -16.83 14.01 -9.11
N PRO A 147 -17.36 13.62 -10.28
CA PRO A 147 -18.79 13.64 -10.55
C PRO A 147 -19.54 12.86 -9.46
N ASN A 148 -20.47 13.55 -8.81
CA ASN A 148 -21.21 12.99 -7.69
C ASN A 148 -22.29 12.05 -8.25
N THR A 149 -22.11 10.73 -8.17
CA THR A 149 -23.13 9.77 -8.63
C THR A 149 -24.44 9.87 -7.85
N ALA A 150 -24.42 10.48 -6.65
CA ALA A 150 -25.62 10.75 -5.86
C ALA A 150 -26.41 12.00 -6.30
N ALA A 151 -25.80 12.92 -7.05
CA ALA A 151 -26.47 14.16 -7.48
C ALA A 151 -27.25 14.02 -8.79
N VAL A 152 -27.14 12.88 -9.47
CA VAL A 152 -27.87 12.58 -10.73
C VAL A 152 -29.16 11.77 -10.45
N ALA A 153 -29.43 11.43 -9.19
CA ALA A 153 -30.55 10.57 -8.78
C ALA A 153 -31.69 11.31 -8.03
N LEU A 154 -31.71 12.65 -8.07
CA LEU A 154 -32.79 13.51 -7.55
C LEU A 154 -33.15 14.54 -8.62
#